data_AF-A0A6I3UWH7-F1
#
_entry.id   AF-A0A6I3UWH7-F1
#
_cell.length_a   1.000
_cell.length_b   1.000
_cell.length_c   1.000
_cell.angle_alpha   90.00
_cell.angle_beta   90.00
_cell.angle_gamma   90.00
#
_symmetry.space_group_name_H-M   'P 1'
#
loop_
_entity.id
_entity.type
_entity.pdbx_description
1 polymer ?
#
loop_
_entity_poly.entity_id
_entity_poly.type
_entity_poly.pdbx_seq_one_letter_code
_entity_poly.pdbx_strand_id
1 'polypeptide(L)' 'AYSDFCIASCAEKLGKTEIANTYNTSSQNFRHLFDSETGYMRARDRQGNFRPDFSPYSWGRDYAECSAIQATLGVLH' A
#
# COMPACT_ATOMS: atom_id res chain seq x y z
N ALA A 1 -0.24 -2.71 5.03
CA ALA A 1 1.18 -2.40 4.74
C ALA A 1 1.87 -1.79 5.96
N TYR A 2 1.68 -0.49 6.27
CA TYR A 2 2.38 0.13 7.41
C TYR A 2 2.06 -0.51 8.77
N SER A 3 0.79 -0.76 9.08
CA SER A 3 0.42 -1.46 10.32
C SER A 3 1.00 -2.88 10.39
N ASP A 4 1.11 -3.57 9.25
CA ASP A 4 1.72 -4.90 9.19
C ASP A 4 3.21 -4.83 9.52
N PHE A 5 3.92 -3.83 8.98
CA PHE A 5 5.30 -3.55 9.37
C PHE A 5 5.42 -3.34 10.88
N CYS A 6 4.56 -2.51 11.50
CA CYS A 6 4.59 -2.31 12.95
C CYS A 6 4.37 -3.61 13.74
N ILE A 7 3.44 -4.46 13.31
CA ILE A 7 3.22 -5.78 13.92
C ILE A 7 4.47 -6.65 13.77
N ALA A 8 5.07 -6.68 12.57
CA ALA A 8 6.28 -7.44 12.29
C ALA A 8 7.44 -7.01 13.20
N SER A 9 7.69 -5.71 13.33
CA SER A 9 8.75 -5.17 14.18
C SER A 9 8.54 -5.52 15.66
N CYS A 10 7.31 -5.43 16.17
CA CYS A 10 6.98 -5.83 17.54
C CYS A 10 7.17 -7.34 17.75
N ALA A 11 6.70 -8.16 16.81
CA ALA A 11 6.81 -9.62 16.87
C ALA A 11 8.27 -10.08 16.85
N GLU A 12 9.11 -9.47 16.01
CA GLU A 12 10.54 -9.71 15.93
C GLU A 12 11.23 -9.41 17.27
N LYS A 13 10.95 -8.24 17.86
CA LYS A 13 11.50 -7.86 19.16
C LYS A 13 11.10 -8.80 20.31
N LEU A 14 9.95 -9.46 20.18
CA LEU A 14 9.45 -10.45 21.14
C LEU A 14 9.90 -11.89 20.83
N GLY A 15 10.74 -12.10 19.80
CA GLY A 15 11.20 -13.43 19.40
C GLY A 15 10.13 -14.30 18.73
N LYS A 16 9.01 -13.72 18.27
CA LYS A 16 7.91 -14.42 17.61
C LYS A 16 8.14 -14.49 16.09
N THR A 17 9.13 -15.24 15.66
CA THR A 17 9.66 -15.24 14.29
C THR A 17 8.62 -15.57 13.21
N GLU A 18 7.72 -16.52 13.43
CA GLU A 18 6.69 -16.88 12.44
C GLU A 18 5.70 -15.73 12.18
N ILE A 19 5.26 -15.06 13.25
CA ILE A 19 4.40 -13.88 13.16
C ILE A 19 5.15 -12.74 12.48
N ALA A 20 6.41 -12.50 12.87
CA ALA A 20 7.25 -11.48 12.28
C ALA A 20 7.39 -11.67 10.76
N ASN A 21 7.70 -12.88 10.30
CA ASN A 21 7.86 -13.19 8.88
C ASN A 21 6.55 -13.03 8.10
N THR A 22 5.43 -13.47 8.67
CA THR A 22 4.11 -13.35 8.05
C THR A 22 3.75 -11.88 7.81
N TYR A 23 3.88 -11.05 8.84
CA TYR A 23 3.55 -9.62 8.75
C TYR A 23 4.61 -8.81 7.99
N ASN A 24 5.87 -9.25 7.99
CA ASN A 24 6.90 -8.63 7.14
C ASN A 24 6.58 -8.84 5.66
N THR A 25 6.08 -10.03 5.30
CA THR A 25 5.62 -10.32 3.93
C THR A 25 4.44 -9.42 3.54
N SER A 26 3.39 -9.34 4.37
CA SER A 26 2.22 -8.49 4.08
C SER A 26 2.52 -6.99 4.16
N SER A 27 3.58 -6.57 4.84
CA SER A 27 4.03 -5.17 4.84
C SER A 27 4.37 -4.65 3.44
N GLN A 28 4.73 -5.55 2.52
CA GLN A 28 5.09 -5.22 1.13
C GLN A 28 3.86 -5.05 0.21
N ASN A 29 2.64 -5.20 0.74
CA ASN A 29 1.40 -5.16 -0.04
C ASN A 29 1.13 -3.81 -0.74
N PHE A 30 1.81 -2.72 -0.37
CA PHE A 30 1.71 -1.45 -1.09
C PHE A 30 2.09 -1.62 -2.58
N ARG A 31 3.00 -2.55 -2.90
CA ARG A 31 3.44 -2.87 -4.27
C ARG A 31 2.29 -3.35 -5.16
N HIS A 32 1.23 -3.92 -4.60
CA HIS A 32 0.09 -4.41 -5.38
C HIS A 32 -0.72 -3.30 -6.03
N LEU A 33 -0.74 -2.10 -5.44
CA LEU A 33 -1.52 -0.97 -5.97
C LEU A 33 -0.66 -0.01 -6.79
N PHE A 34 0.66 -0.21 -6.85
CA PHE A 34 1.52 0.59 -7.70
C PHE A 34 1.29 0.22 -9.16
N ASP A 35 0.94 1.22 -9.96
CA ASP A 35 0.84 1.10 -11.40
C ASP A 35 2.10 1.66 -12.06
N SER A 36 2.88 0.79 -12.69
CA SER A 36 4.12 1.17 -13.36
C SER A 36 3.91 2.03 -14.62
N GLU A 37 2.73 1.99 -15.24
CA GLU A 37 2.45 2.79 -16.43
C GLU A 37 2.27 4.27 -16.09
N THR A 38 1.57 4.57 -14.98
CA THR A 38 1.32 5.95 -14.52
C THR A 38 2.34 6.43 -13.49
N GLY A 39 3.02 5.53 -12.78
CA GLY A 39 3.96 5.86 -11.71
C GLY A 39 3.28 6.21 -10.38
N TYR A 40 1.99 5.89 -10.21
CA TYR A 40 1.22 6.22 -9.01
C TYR A 40 0.54 4.99 -8.40
N MET A 41 0.19 5.08 -7.12
CA MET A 41 -0.72 4.14 -6.47
C MET A 41 -2.13 4.34 -7.04
N ARG A 42 -2.75 3.27 -7.53
CA ARG A 42 -4.10 3.26 -8.14
C ARG A 42 -4.96 2.13 -7.57
N ALA A 43 -6.25 2.41 -7.40
CA ALA A 43 -7.21 1.40 -6.97
C ALA A 43 -7.41 0.31 -8.02
N ARG A 44 -7.57 -0.95 -7.56
CA ARG A 44 -7.91 -2.11 -8.36
C ARG A 44 -9.29 -2.65 -8.00
N ASP A 45 -9.98 -3.20 -9.00
CA ASP A 45 -11.20 -3.99 -8.76
C ASP A 45 -10.86 -5.38 -8.21
N ARG A 46 -11.88 -6.21 -7.94
CA ARG A 46 -11.70 -7.58 -7.43
C ARG A 46 -11.04 -8.51 -8.45
N GLN A 47 -11.08 -8.16 -9.73
CA GLN A 47 -10.45 -8.89 -10.83
C GLN A 47 -9.00 -8.46 -11.04
N GLY A 48 -8.53 -7.43 -10.31
CA GLY A 48 -7.17 -6.92 -10.36
C GLY A 48 -6.94 -5.82 -11.40
N ASN A 49 -7.98 -5.34 -12.09
CA ASN A 49 -7.87 -4.28 -13.09
C ASN A 49 -7.81 -2.92 -12.41
N PHE A 50 -6.94 -2.04 -12.92
CA PHE A 50 -6.92 -0.64 -12.49
C PHE A 50 -8.15 0.11 -13.00
N ARG A 51 -8.66 1.05 -12.18
CA ARG A 51 -9.78 1.90 -12.58
C ARG A 51 -9.44 2.72 -13.84
N PRO A 52 -10.30 2.79 -14.87
CA PRO A 52 -10.08 3.62 -16.06
C PRO A 52 -10.15 5.13 -15.72
N ASP A 53 -9.80 5.97 -16.69
CA ASP A 53 -9.89 7.45 -16.61
C ASP A 53 -9.08 8.06 -15.45
N PHE A 54 -7.82 7.64 -15.32
CA PHE A 54 -6.92 8.12 -14.27
C PHE A 54 -6.48 9.57 -14.49
N SER A 55 -6.53 10.37 -13.43
CA SER A 55 -5.86 11.67 -13.33
C SER A 55 -5.12 11.76 -12.00
N PRO A 56 -3.82 12.11 -12.00
CA PRO A 56 -3.04 12.22 -10.76
C PRO A 56 -3.52 13.34 -9.85
N TYR A 57 -4.35 14.27 -10.36
CA TYR A 57 -4.93 15.39 -9.61
C TYR A 57 -6.34 15.11 -9.07
N SER A 58 -6.92 13.94 -9.33
CA SER A 58 -8.24 13.59 -8.79
C SER A 58 -8.16 13.40 -7.27
N TRP A 59 -9.09 14.04 -6.53
CA TRP A 59 -9.19 13.93 -5.07
C TRP A 59 -10.40 13.08 -4.67
N GLY A 60 -10.28 12.37 -3.55
CA GLY A 60 -11.36 11.56 -3.00
C GLY A 60 -11.50 10.20 -3.68
N ARG A 61 -12.61 9.51 -3.40
CA ARG A 61 -13.00 8.18 -3.88
C ARG A 61 -12.02 7.06 -3.51
N ASP A 62 -10.85 7.05 -4.13
CA ASP A 62 -9.80 6.05 -3.92
C ASP A 62 -8.73 6.55 -2.93
N TYR A 63 -8.61 7.87 -2.76
CA TYR A 63 -7.64 8.52 -1.88
C TYR A 63 -8.36 9.38 -0.83
N ALA A 64 -8.00 9.21 0.44
CA ALA A 64 -8.57 10.01 1.52
C ALA A 64 -7.94 11.42 1.52
N GLU A 65 -8.75 12.44 1.26
CA GLU A 65 -8.40 13.87 1.47
C GLU A 65 -7.11 14.33 0.77
N CYS A 66 -6.74 13.66 -0.32
CA CYS A 66 -5.62 14.02 -1.18
C CYS A 66 -5.79 13.40 -2.58
N SER A 67 -4.78 13.58 -3.44
CA SER A 67 -4.70 12.94 -4.75
C SER A 67 -3.67 11.81 -4.77
N ALA A 68 -3.58 11.12 -5.89
CA ALA A 68 -2.59 10.09 -6.13
C ALA A 68 -1.15 10.58 -5.90
N ILE A 69 -0.87 11.86 -6.14
CA ILE A 69 0.46 12.46 -5.96
C ILE A 69 0.92 12.34 -4.49
N GLN A 70 0.10 12.77 -3.53
CA GLN A 70 0.46 12.69 -2.12
C GLN A 70 0.36 11.24 -1.62
N ALA A 71 -0.70 10.53 -2.00
CA ALA A 71 -0.96 9.18 -1.53
C ALA A 71 0.14 8.18 -1.92
N THR A 72 0.75 8.33 -3.10
CA THR A 72 1.81 7.43 -3.59
C THR A 72 3.05 7.45 -2.68
N LEU A 73 3.32 8.57 -2.02
CA LEU A 73 4.45 8.71 -1.11
C LEU A 73 4.14 8.20 0.31
N GLY A 74 2.91 7.73 0.56
CA GLY A 74 2.43 7.22 1.86
C GLY A 74 2.98 5.85 2.26
N VAL A 75 4.25 5.56 1.95
CA VAL A 75 4.96 4.33 2.31
C VAL A 75 6.11 4.72 3.25
N LEU A 76 5.80 4.89 4.53
CA LEU A 76 6.75 5.40 5.52
C LEU A 76 7.80 4.37 5.97
N HIS A 77 7.47 3.08 5.87
CA HIS A 77 8.32 1.94 6.21
C HIS A 77 9.01 1.37 4.98
#